data_AF-A0A3A9BBB7-F1
#
_entry.id   AF-A0A3A9BBB7-F1
#
_cell.length_a   1.000
_cell.length_b   1.000
_cell.length_c   1.000
_cell.angle_alpha   90.00
_cell.angle_beta   90.00
_cell.angle_gamma   90.00
#
_symmetry.space_group_name_H-M   'P 1'
#
loop_
_entity.id
_entity.type
_entity.pdbx_description
1 polymer ?
#
loop_
_entity_poly.entity_id
_entity_poly.type
_entity_poly.pdbx_seq_one_letter_code
_entity_poly.pdbx_strand_id
1 'polypeptide(L)' 'MAAIELLAAHKNDSSEYVRKSIGNAIRDISKKHAGLVAEELSTWDLSTKEIRQVYKLAGRFIFADNRADV' A
#
# COMPACT_ATOMS: atom_id res chain seq x y z
N MET A 1 -11.56 8.42 -10.32
CA MET A 1 -10.78 7.27 -10.80
C MET A 1 -9.30 7.62 -10.76
N ALA A 2 -8.70 7.45 -9.59
CA ALA A 2 -7.26 7.49 -9.42
C ALA A 2 -6.68 6.08 -9.64
N ALA A 3 -5.46 5.98 -10.19
CA ALA A 3 -4.79 4.69 -10.39
C ALA A 3 -4.64 3.89 -9.07
N ILE A 4 -4.57 4.58 -7.94
CA ILE A 4 -4.50 3.98 -6.61
C ILE A 4 -5.78 3.21 -6.27
N GLU A 5 -6.97 3.76 -6.55
CA GLU A 5 -8.26 3.11 -6.29
C GLU A 5 -8.38 1.79 -7.08
N LEU A 6 -7.96 1.79 -8.35
CA LEU A 6 -7.96 0.60 -9.20
C LEU A 6 -7.02 -0.49 -8.67
N LEU A 7 -5.82 -0.10 -8.24
CA LEU A 7 -4.86 -1.02 -7.62
C LEU A 7 -5.37 -1.54 -6.26
N ALA A 8 -6.01 -0.66 -5.48
CA ALA A 8 -6.58 -0.96 -4.17
C ALA A 8 -7.79 -1.90 -4.25
N ALA A 9 -8.47 -2.01 -5.40
CA ALA A 9 -9.53 -3.00 -5.59
C ALA A 9 -8.99 -4.44 -5.53
N HIS A 10 -7.73 -4.65 -5.93
CA HIS A 10 -7.08 -5.96 -5.98
C HIS A 10 -6.16 -6.23 -4.77
N LYS A 11 -6.27 -5.43 -3.70
CA LYS A 11 -5.42 -5.57 -2.50
C LYS A 11 -5.58 -6.90 -1.73
N ASN A 12 -6.70 -7.60 -1.93
CA ASN A 12 -7.02 -8.89 -1.29
C ASN A 12 -6.93 -10.06 -2.27
N ASP A 13 -6.21 -9.91 -3.39
CA ASP A 13 -6.09 -10.97 -4.39
C ASP A 13 -5.46 -12.24 -3.78
N SER A 14 -5.96 -13.41 -4.18
CA SER A 14 -5.49 -14.69 -3.68
C SER A 14 -4.03 -14.95 -4.07
N SER A 15 -3.58 -14.42 -5.21
CA SER A 15 -2.20 -14.54 -5.67
C SER A 15 -1.24 -13.63 -4.91
N GLU A 16 -0.23 -14.21 -4.28
CA GLU A 16 0.83 -13.44 -3.62
C GLU A 16 1.61 -12.56 -4.63
N TYR A 17 1.80 -13.06 -5.85
CA TYR A 17 2.51 -12.32 -6.90
C TYR A 17 1.77 -11.02 -7.24
N VAL A 18 0.44 -11.09 -7.38
CA VAL A 18 -0.41 -9.93 -7.66
C VAL A 18 -0.34 -8.93 -6.51
N ARG A 19 -0.48 -9.40 -5.26
CA ARG A 19 -0.34 -8.57 -4.05
C ARG A 19 1.01 -7.86 -3.96
N LYS A 20 2.10 -8.56 -4.24
CA LYS A 20 3.45 -7.97 -4.27
C LYS A 20 3.59 -6.92 -5.37
N SER A 21 3.06 -7.18 -6.56
CA SER A 21 3.09 -6.23 -7.68
C SER A 21 2.31 -4.95 -7.33
N ILE A 22 1.09 -5.09 -6.81
CA ILE A 22 0.24 -3.98 -6.37
C ILE A 22 0.92 -3.18 -5.26
N GLY A 23 1.46 -3.85 -4.23
CA GLY A 23 2.16 -3.18 -3.14
C GLY A 23 3.36 -2.36 -3.62
N ASN A 24 4.12 -2.88 -4.59
CA ASN A 24 5.23 -2.14 -5.20
C ASN A 24 4.75 -0.98 -6.09
N ALA A 25 3.66 -1.14 -6.84
CA ALA A 25 3.09 -0.07 -7.66
C ALA A 25 2.61 1.10 -6.80
N ILE A 26 1.86 0.81 -5.73
CA ILE A 26 1.39 1.83 -4.78
C ILE A 26 2.58 2.49 -4.07
N ARG A 27 3.61 1.72 -3.70
CA ARG A 27 4.86 2.24 -3.14
C ARG A 27 5.58 3.20 -4.09
N ASP A 28 5.57 2.95 -5.40
CA ASP A 28 6.21 3.87 -6.35
C ASP A 28 5.44 5.18 -6.48
N ILE A 29 4.10 5.08 -6.49
CA ILE A 29 3.20 6.24 -6.46
C ILE A 29 3.40 7.05 -5.16
N SER A 30 3.58 6.38 -4.01
CA SER A 30 3.73 7.06 -2.72
C SER A 30 5.00 7.91 -2.61
N LYS A 31 6.03 7.65 -3.44
CA LYS A 31 7.21 8.53 -3.51
C LYS A 31 6.88 9.94 -4.03
N LYS A 32 5.89 10.06 -4.93
CA LYS A 32 5.47 11.35 -5.52
C LYS A 32 4.19 11.88 -4.89
N HIS A 33 3.32 10.99 -4.43
CA HIS A 33 1.98 11.28 -3.93
C HIS A 33 1.73 10.64 -2.56
N ALA A 34 2.64 10.84 -1.61
CA ALA A 34 2.57 10.24 -0.28
C ALA A 34 1.25 10.58 0.44
N GLY A 35 0.76 11.82 0.34
CA GLY A 35 -0.48 12.25 0.98
C GLY A 35 -1.72 11.50 0.48
N LEU A 36 -1.86 11.34 -0.85
CA LEU A 36 -2.97 10.60 -1.44
C LEU A 36 -2.94 9.11 -1.05
N VAL A 37 -1.74 8.52 -1.05
CA VAL A 37 -1.60 7.11 -0.66
C VAL A 37 -1.86 6.92 0.84
N ALA A 38 -1.46 7.86 1.70
CA ALA A 38 -1.74 7.80 3.13
C ALA A 38 -3.25 7.90 3.43
N GLU A 39 -3.95 8.81 2.76
CA GLU A 39 -5.41 8.94 2.87
C GLU A 39 -6.11 7.64 2.45
N GLU A 40 -5.74 7.09 1.29
CA GLU A 40 -6.28 5.82 0.83
C GLU A 40 -5.93 4.64 1.75
N LEU A 41 -4.68 4.54 2.22
CA LEU A 41 -4.28 3.48 3.16
C LEU A 41 -5.06 3.58 4.47
N SER A 42 -5.46 4.77 4.91
CA SER A 42 -6.30 4.96 6.09
C SER A 42 -7.72 4.42 5.92
N THR A 43 -8.20 4.23 4.69
CA THR A 43 -9.53 3.64 4.41
C THR A 43 -9.49 2.11 4.35
N TRP A 44 -8.29 1.50 4.37
CA TRP A 44 -8.17 0.06 4.18
C TRP A 44 -8.50 -0.74 5.43
N ASP A 45 -9.36 -1.74 5.24
CA ASP A 45 -9.63 -2.73 6.27
C ASP A 45 -8.51 -3.78 6.36
N LEU A 46 -7.78 -3.79 7.47
CA LEU A 46 -6.64 -4.66 7.72
C LEU A 46 -7.03 -6.02 8.31
N SER A 47 -8.28 -6.50 8.11
CA SER A 47 -8.75 -7.73 8.73
C SER A 47 -8.04 -8.97 8.19
N THR A 48 -7.66 -8.98 6.92
CA THR A 48 -7.02 -10.14 6.27
C THR A 48 -5.49 -10.05 6.25
N LYS A 49 -4.81 -11.21 6.22
CA LYS A 49 -3.33 -11.27 6.15
C LYS A 49 -2.82 -10.72 4.81
N GLU A 50 -3.61 -10.91 3.76
CA GLU A 50 -3.40 -10.46 2.40
C GLU A 50 -3.28 -8.93 2.36
N ILE A 51 -4.29 -8.22 2.88
CA ILE A 51 -4.32 -6.76 2.87
C ILE A 51 -3.21 -6.20 3.75
N ARG A 52 -2.96 -6.79 4.93
CA ARG A 52 -1.84 -6.39 5.80
C ARG A 52 -0.49 -6.48 5.10
N GLN A 53 -0.28 -7.50 4.26
CA GLN A 53 0.96 -7.64 3.48
C GLN A 53 1.10 -6.52 2.45
N VAL A 54 0.04 -6.21 1.69
CA VAL A 54 0.06 -5.14 0.68
C VAL A 54 0.23 -3.78 1.35
N TYR A 55 -0.51 -3.52 2.43
CA TYR A 55 -0.43 -2.30 3.24
C TYR A 55 1.00 -2.03 3.71
N LYS A 56 1.68 -3.07 4.24
CA LYS A 56 3.07 -2.96 4.71
C LYS A 56 4.05 -2.64 3.57
N LEU A 57 3.80 -3.14 2.36
CA LEU A 57 4.63 -2.85 1.18
C LEU A 57 4.40 -1.43 0.65
N ALA A 58 3.13 -1.06 0.46
CA ALA A 58 2.69 0.24 -0.05
C ALA A 58 3.09 1.38 0.89
N GLY A 59 2.80 1.21 2.18
CA GLY A 59 3.14 2.16 3.23
C GLY A 59 4.62 2.13 3.61
N ARG A 60 5.47 1.29 3.02
CA ARG A 60 6.88 1.23 3.41
C ARG A 60 7.59 2.58 3.26
N PHE A 61 7.21 3.42 2.31
CA PHE A 61 7.80 4.77 2.18
C PHE A 61 7.19 5.78 3.16
N ILE A 62 5.93 5.60 3.54
CA ILE A 62 5.19 6.49 4.45
C ILE A 62 5.57 6.19 5.91
N PHE A 63 5.70 4.90 6.26
CA PHE A 63 6.08 4.44 7.61
C PHE A 63 7.59 4.35 7.82
N ALA A 64 8.43 4.30 6.76
CA ALA A 64 9.90 4.28 6.92
C ALA A 64 10.48 5.64 7.34
N ASP A 65 9.73 6.73 7.20
CA ASP A 65 10.11 8.04 7.72
C ASP A 65 10.22 8.06 9.26
N ASN A 66 9.63 7.07 9.95
CA ASN A 66 9.76 6.84 11.41
C ASN A 66 10.89 5.87 11.79
N ARG A 67 11.95 5.77 11.00
CA ARG A 67 13.16 4.98 11.34
C ARG A 67 14.44 5.78 11.17
N ALA A 68 14.44 6.99 11.70
CA ALA A 68 15.62 7.47 12.40
C ALA A 68 15.56 6.85 13.82
N ASP A 69 16.72 6.45 14.35
CA ASP A 69 16.98 6.22 15.78
C ASP A 69 16.40 4.95 16.45
N VAL A 70 17.09 3.81 16.28
CA VAL A 70 17.44 2.88 17.40
C VAL A 70 18.70 2.11 17.07
#